data_AF-A0A936I9A2-F1
#
_entry.id   AF-A0A936I9A2-F1
#
_cell.length_a   1.000
_cell.length_b   1.000
_cell.length_c   1.000
_cell.angle_alpha   90.00
_cell.angle_beta   90.00
_cell.angle_gamma   90.00
#
_symmetry.space_group_name_H-M   'P 1'
#
loop_
_entity.id
_entity.type
_entity.pdbx_description
1 polymer ?
#
loop_
_entity_poly.entity_id
_entity_poly.type
_entity_poly.pdbx_seq_one_letter_code
_entity_poly.pdbx_strand_id
1 'polypeptide(L)'
;MMHSYQQPPQDLLTRELSNGLLRQGLELMVCGANVAFDEEEIIYGSLSRELDEKVAIIPDFIANCGVARLFSYLLSGEGPIEENAIFNDVDQIISKAVCRITNDGQKSNFLIQNALDLYL
;
A
#
# COMPACT_ATOMS: atom_id res chain seq x y z
N MET A 1 -27.99 7.00 22.20
CA MET A 1 -26.76 7.79 22.42
C MET A 1 -25.97 7.68 21.13
N MET A 2 -26.22 8.60 20.19
CA MET A 2 -25.50 8.66 18.91
C MET A 2 -24.07 9.09 19.23
N HIS A 3 -23.11 8.18 19.08
CA HIS A 3 -21.70 8.56 19.03
C HIS A 3 -21.51 9.36 17.75
N SER A 4 -21.50 10.68 17.91
CA SER A 4 -20.93 11.61 16.94
C SER A 4 -19.55 11.09 16.57
N TYR A 5 -19.35 10.71 15.32
CA TYR A 5 -18.02 10.55 14.74
C TYR A 5 -17.25 11.84 15.04
N GLN A 6 -16.32 11.76 15.98
CA GLN A 6 -15.30 12.78 16.16
C GLN A 6 -14.53 12.83 14.84
N GLN A 7 -14.23 14.05 14.39
CA GLN A 7 -13.42 14.44 13.23
C GLN A 7 -12.56 13.29 12.67
N PRO A 8 -12.54 13.03 11.35
CA PRO A 8 -11.67 12.00 10.78
C PRO A 8 -10.23 12.22 11.29
N PRO A 9 -9.50 11.14 11.62
CA PRO A 9 -8.15 11.26 12.15
C PRO A 9 -7.33 12.20 11.24
N GLN A 10 -6.55 13.10 11.85
CA GLN A 10 -5.84 14.20 11.15
C GLN A 10 -4.74 13.71 10.18
N ASP A 11 -4.66 12.40 9.94
CA ASP A 11 -3.59 11.70 9.23
C ASP A 11 -4.06 11.05 7.91
N LEU A 12 -5.33 11.22 7.52
CA LEU A 12 -5.87 10.64 6.27
C LEU A 12 -5.67 11.56 5.07
N LEU A 13 -5.39 10.96 3.92
CA LEU A 13 -5.33 11.66 2.65
C LEU A 13 -6.75 12.02 2.21
N THR A 14 -7.08 13.31 2.28
CA THR A 14 -8.33 13.84 1.75
C THR A 14 -8.25 14.08 0.24
N ARG A 15 -9.42 14.25 -0.39
CA ARG A 15 -9.54 14.59 -1.80
C ARG A 15 -8.89 15.94 -2.13
N GLU A 16 -9.05 16.94 -1.27
CA GLU A 16 -8.49 18.28 -1.45
C GLU A 16 -6.97 18.24 -1.45
N LEU A 17 -6.38 17.56 -0.47
CA LEU A 17 -4.93 17.39 -0.35
C LEU A 17 -4.37 16.62 -1.55
N SER A 18 -4.98 15.50 -1.89
CA SER A 18 -4.56 14.66 -3.00
C SER A 18 -4.59 15.41 -4.34
N ASN A 19 -5.65 16.17 -4.59
CA ASN A 19 -5.74 17.02 -5.78
C ASN A 19 -4.70 18.15 -5.79
N GLY A 20 -4.33 18.68 -4.62
CA GLY A 20 -3.23 19.62 -4.47
C GLY A 20 -1.89 19.03 -4.90
N LEU A 21 -1.58 17.81 -4.43
CA LEU A 21 -0.37 17.09 -4.77
C LEU A 21 -0.32 16.71 -6.26
N LEU A 22 -1.43 16.24 -6.83
CA LEU A 22 -1.53 15.95 -8.27
C LEU A 22 -1.20 17.18 -9.13
N ARG A 23 -1.72 18.36 -8.77
CA ARG A 23 -1.39 19.62 -9.48
C ARG A 23 0.09 20.02 -9.36
N GLN A 24 0.79 19.53 -8.35
CA GLN A 24 2.22 19.77 -8.16
C GLN A 24 3.11 18.71 -8.81
N GLY A 25 2.52 17.76 -9.55
CA GLY A 25 3.27 16.72 -10.26
C GLY A 25 3.58 15.49 -9.42
N LEU A 26 2.67 15.11 -8.52
CA LEU A 26 2.75 13.81 -7.86
C LEU A 26 2.67 12.67 -8.89
N GLU A 27 3.60 11.73 -8.81
CA GLU A 27 3.66 10.55 -9.70
C GLU A 27 3.57 9.21 -8.96
N LEU A 28 3.96 9.17 -7.68
CA LEU A 28 4.02 7.95 -6.87
C LEU A 28 3.59 8.22 -5.42
N MET A 29 2.73 7.35 -4.91
CA MET A 29 2.40 7.21 -3.49
C MET A 29 2.83 5.83 -2.98
N VAL A 30 3.36 5.77 -1.76
CA VAL A 30 3.69 4.51 -1.07
C VAL A 30 3.01 4.52 0.29
N CYS A 31 1.97 3.71 0.45
CA CYS A 31 1.10 3.74 1.63
C CYS A 31 1.74 2.99 2.81
N GLY A 32 2.56 3.64 3.62
CA GLY A 32 3.16 3.01 4.81
C GLY A 32 2.17 2.80 5.97
N ALA A 33 1.09 3.57 6.03
CA ALA A 33 0.03 3.44 7.03
C ALA A 33 -1.13 2.62 6.48
N ASN A 34 -1.76 1.85 7.36
CA ASN A 34 -2.99 1.16 7.01
C ASN A 34 -4.14 2.17 6.88
N VAL A 35 -5.04 1.96 5.92
CA VAL A 35 -6.23 2.82 5.72
C VAL A 35 -5.82 4.30 5.52
N ALA A 36 -4.97 4.55 4.51
CA ALA A 36 -4.36 5.86 4.30
C ALA A 36 -5.31 6.94 3.74
N PHE A 37 -6.48 6.56 3.20
CA PHE A 37 -7.39 7.44 2.46
C PHE A 37 -8.63 7.79 3.30
N ASP A 38 -9.09 9.04 3.17
CA ASP A 38 -10.34 9.50 3.81
C ASP A 38 -11.54 9.04 2.98
N GLU A 39 -11.93 7.77 3.16
CA GLU A 39 -13.06 7.13 2.49
C GLU A 39 -13.73 6.07 3.39
N GLU A 40 -14.96 5.67 3.08
CA GLU A 40 -15.73 4.72 3.91
C GLU A 40 -15.22 3.28 3.74
N GLU A 41 -14.80 2.91 2.53
CA GLU A 41 -14.28 1.58 2.25
C GLU A 41 -12.87 1.39 2.82
N ILE A 42 -12.66 0.31 3.56
CA ILE A 42 -11.35 -0.02 4.15
C ILE A 42 -10.31 -0.32 3.07
N ILE A 43 -10.74 -0.92 1.96
CA ILE A 43 -9.88 -1.31 0.84
C ILE A 43 -10.51 -0.78 -0.44
N TYR A 44 -9.81 0.12 -1.12
CA TYR A 44 -10.08 0.52 -2.50
C TYR A 44 -11.45 1.19 -2.74
N GLY A 45 -11.72 2.24 -1.98
CA GLY A 45 -12.89 3.10 -2.11
C GLY A 45 -12.81 4.12 -3.25
N SER A 46 -13.69 5.11 -3.18
CA SER A 46 -13.88 6.09 -4.26
C SER A 46 -12.68 7.02 -4.49
N LEU A 47 -11.95 7.39 -3.44
CA LEU A 47 -10.80 8.29 -3.53
C LEU A 47 -9.56 7.51 -3.99
N SER A 48 -9.26 6.39 -3.34
CA SER A 48 -8.11 5.57 -3.69
C SER A 48 -8.18 5.06 -5.13
N ARG A 49 -9.36 4.65 -5.62
CA ARG A 49 -9.57 4.26 -7.03
C ARG A 49 -9.30 5.40 -8.00
N GLU A 50 -9.83 6.59 -7.73
CA GLU A 50 -9.60 7.75 -8.59
C GLU A 50 -8.12 8.14 -8.64
N LEU A 51 -7.40 8.03 -7.52
CA LEU A 51 -5.98 8.33 -7.47
C LEU A 51 -5.16 7.24 -8.17
N ASP A 52 -5.52 5.96 -7.97
CA ASP A 52 -4.86 4.83 -8.62
C ASP A 52 -5.02 4.88 -10.14
N GLU A 53 -6.08 5.50 -10.68
CA GLU A 53 -6.21 5.80 -12.11
C GLU A 53 -5.24 6.86 -12.63
N LYS A 54 -4.65 7.68 -11.74
CA LYS A 54 -3.88 8.88 -12.11
C LYS A 54 -2.39 8.76 -11.81
N VAL A 55 -2.02 8.06 -10.74
CA VAL A 55 -0.64 7.94 -10.24
C VAL A 55 -0.33 6.51 -9.82
N ALA A 56 0.96 6.21 -9.66
CA ALA A 56 1.38 4.94 -9.08
C ALA A 56 1.04 4.93 -7.59
N ILE A 57 0.34 3.92 -7.10
CA ILE A 57 0.12 3.75 -5.66
C ILE A 57 0.50 2.34 -5.23
N ILE A 58 1.54 2.22 -4.41
CA ILE A 58 1.90 0.96 -3.76
C ILE A 58 1.02 0.82 -2.49
N PRO A 59 0.13 -0.18 -2.42
CA PRO A 59 -0.81 -0.32 -1.31
C PRO A 59 -0.14 -0.76 -0.01
N ASP A 60 -0.81 -0.52 1.11
CA ASP A 60 -0.32 -0.76 2.46
C ASP A 60 0.03 -2.23 2.74
N PHE A 61 -0.78 -3.17 2.26
CA PHE A 61 -0.53 -4.60 2.40
C PHE A 61 0.68 -5.10 1.61
N ILE A 62 1.34 -4.24 0.81
CA ILE A 62 2.66 -4.48 0.23
C ILE A 62 3.71 -3.59 0.90
N ALA A 63 3.47 -2.28 0.99
CA ALA A 63 4.44 -1.32 1.51
C ALA A 63 4.75 -1.48 3.00
N ASN A 64 3.80 -1.99 3.79
CA ASN A 64 3.89 -2.16 5.24
C ASN A 64 3.93 -3.65 5.66
N CYS A 65 4.08 -4.59 4.71
CA CYS A 65 4.01 -6.02 5.03
C CYS A 65 5.29 -6.61 5.64
N GLY A 66 6.36 -5.81 5.78
CA GLY A 66 7.67 -6.29 6.23
C GLY A 66 7.64 -6.99 7.59
N VAL A 67 6.86 -6.48 8.55
CA VAL A 67 6.73 -7.11 9.87
C VAL A 67 5.93 -8.41 9.79
N ALA A 68 4.87 -8.45 8.99
CA ALA A 68 4.13 -9.69 8.75
C ALA A 68 5.04 -10.74 8.07
N ARG A 69 5.89 -10.31 7.13
CA ARG A 69 6.84 -11.19 6.47
C ARG A 69 7.93 -11.69 7.41
N LEU A 70 8.48 -10.84 8.26
CA LEU A 70 9.39 -11.21 9.35
C LEU A 70 8.79 -12.33 10.20
N PHE A 71 7.54 -12.16 10.66
CA PHE A 71 6.86 -13.20 11.45
C PHE A 71 6.68 -14.49 10.65
N SER A 72 6.29 -14.41 9.39
CA SER A 72 6.18 -15.59 8.51
C SER A 72 7.51 -16.33 8.37
N TYR A 73 8.63 -15.60 8.22
CA TYR A 73 9.96 -16.20 8.13
C TYR A 73 10.30 -16.97 9.41
N LEU A 74 10.13 -16.34 10.57
CA LEU A 74 10.40 -16.97 11.87
C LEU A 74 9.51 -18.19 12.11
N LEU A 75 8.24 -18.13 11.72
CA LEU A 75 7.29 -19.24 11.90
C LEU A 75 7.51 -20.39 10.92
N SER A 76 8.03 -20.13 9.72
CA SER A 76 8.34 -21.17 8.74
C SER A 76 9.43 -22.13 9.22
N GLY A 77 10.34 -21.65 10.09
CA GLY A 77 11.55 -22.38 10.46
C GLY A 77 12.52 -22.56 9.29
N GLU A 78 12.29 -21.87 8.16
CA GLU A 78 13.10 -21.95 6.96
C GLU A 78 14.22 -20.91 7.03
N GLY A 79 15.43 -21.38 7.34
CA GLY A 79 16.64 -20.56 7.29
C GLY A 79 17.16 -20.08 8.65
N PRO A 80 18.32 -19.41 8.66
CA PRO A 80 18.98 -18.98 9.89
C PRO A 80 18.29 -17.76 10.51
N ILE A 81 18.20 -17.74 11.85
CA ILE A 81 17.72 -16.59 12.62
C ILE A 81 18.87 -15.59 12.76
N GLU A 82 19.22 -14.98 11.64
CA GLU A 82 20.26 -13.96 11.52
C GLU A 82 19.69 -12.72 10.84
N GLU A 83 20.14 -11.55 11.28
CA GLU A 83 19.66 -10.25 10.78
C GLU A 83 19.68 -10.17 9.25
N ASN A 84 20.82 -10.48 8.63
CA ASN A 84 20.98 -10.41 7.17
C ASN A 84 20.05 -11.38 6.42
N ALA A 85 19.82 -12.58 6.95
CA ALA A 85 18.97 -13.58 6.31
C ALA A 85 17.50 -13.13 6.33
N ILE A 86 17.06 -12.62 7.48
CA ILE A 86 15.74 -12.05 7.68
C ILE A 86 15.51 -10.84 6.77
N PHE A 87 16.44 -9.88 6.75
CA PHE A 87 16.30 -8.69 5.91
C PHE A 87 16.29 -9.03 4.42
N ASN A 88 17.17 -9.91 3.98
CA ASN A 88 17.19 -10.36 2.59
C ASN A 88 15.89 -11.08 2.20
N ASP A 89 15.32 -11.88 3.10
CA ASP A 89 14.04 -12.54 2.86
C ASP A 89 12.88 -11.54 2.71
N VAL A 90 12.80 -10.56 3.61
CA VAL A 90 11.81 -9.48 3.55
C VAL A 90 11.97 -8.67 2.25
N ASP A 91 13.20 -8.25 1.94
CA ASP A 91 13.52 -7.47 0.74
C ASP A 91 13.13 -8.21 -0.54
N GLN A 92 13.52 -9.49 -0.67
CA GLN A 92 13.19 -10.28 -1.85
C GLN A 92 11.69 -10.41 -2.07
N ILE A 93 10.91 -10.49 -1.00
CA ILE A 93 9.46 -10.70 -1.08
C ILE A 93 8.73 -9.42 -1.44
N ILE A 94 9.08 -8.30 -0.78
CA ILE A 94 8.51 -6.99 -1.12
C ILE A 94 8.90 -6.62 -2.55
N SER A 95 10.18 -6.79 -2.93
CA SER A 95 10.66 -6.53 -4.29
C SER A 95 9.92 -7.35 -5.35
N LYS A 96 9.69 -8.65 -5.10
CA LYS A 96 8.89 -9.50 -5.99
C LYS A 96 7.45 -9.02 -6.07
N ALA A 97 6.85 -8.62 -4.96
CA ALA A 97 5.46 -8.16 -4.93
C ALA A 97 5.28 -6.87 -5.73
N VAL A 98 6.17 -5.88 -5.53
CA VAL A 98 6.20 -4.64 -6.30
C VAL A 98 6.40 -4.93 -7.78
N CYS A 99 7.38 -5.77 -8.13
CA CYS A 99 7.64 -6.13 -9.53
C CYS A 99 6.39 -6.72 -10.20
N ARG A 100 5.67 -7.63 -9.52
CA ARG A 100 4.44 -8.25 -10.06
C ARG A 100 3.33 -7.25 -10.35
N ILE A 101 3.07 -6.31 -9.45
CA ILE A 101 2.01 -5.31 -9.65
C ILE A 101 2.38 -4.28 -10.72
N THR A 102 3.67 -4.10 -11.00
CA THR A 102 4.19 -3.17 -12.02
C THR A 102 4.33 -3.79 -13.43
N ASN A 103 4.23 -5.11 -13.58
CA ASN A 103 4.69 -5.79 -14.80
C ASN A 103 3.68 -5.78 -15.97
N ASP A 104 2.58 -5.01 -15.87
CA ASP A 104 1.52 -4.95 -16.89
C ASP A 104 1.83 -4.00 -18.08
N GLY A 105 3.11 -3.72 -18.26
CA GLY A 105 3.68 -3.37 -19.57
C GLY A 105 3.42 -1.97 -20.13
N GLN A 106 2.47 -1.17 -19.66
CA GLN A 106 2.23 0.15 -20.28
C GLN A 106 1.82 1.33 -19.39
N LYS A 107 1.44 1.15 -18.12
CA LYS A 107 1.07 2.31 -17.29
C LYS A 107 1.55 2.17 -15.85
N SER A 108 2.03 3.28 -15.30
CA SER A 108 2.44 3.42 -13.90
C SER A 108 1.25 3.67 -12.97
N ASN A 109 0.03 3.33 -13.37
CA ASN A 109 -1.21 3.53 -12.62
C ASN A 109 -1.96 2.18 -12.53
N PHE A 110 -3.02 2.09 -11.74
CA PHE A 110 -3.76 0.85 -11.41
C PHE A 110 -2.97 -0.15 -10.54
N LEU A 111 -1.98 0.32 -9.78
CA LEU A 111 -1.14 -0.57 -8.99
C LEU A 111 -1.88 -1.16 -7.79
N ILE A 112 -2.85 -0.45 -7.21
CA ILE A 112 -3.73 -1.02 -6.18
C ILE A 112 -4.61 -2.09 -6.82
N GLN A 113 -5.27 -1.81 -7.94
CA GLN A 113 -6.11 -2.79 -8.63
C GLN A 113 -5.33 -4.08 -8.95
N ASN A 114 -4.14 -3.95 -9.55
CA ASN A 114 -3.29 -5.09 -9.88
C ASN A 114 -2.90 -5.89 -8.63
N ALA A 115 -2.63 -5.19 -7.51
CA ALA A 115 -2.32 -5.84 -6.24
C ALA A 115 -3.52 -6.61 -5.67
N LEU A 116 -4.73 -6.05 -5.77
CA LEU A 116 -5.96 -6.76 -5.37
C LEU A 116 -6.13 -8.02 -6.22
N ASP A 117 -6.07 -7.90 -7.54
CA ASP A 117 -6.28 -9.04 -8.46
C ASP A 117 -5.28 -10.18 -8.26
N LEU A 118 -4.07 -9.88 -7.77
CA LEU A 118 -3.01 -10.86 -7.54
C LEU A 118 -3.04 -11.50 -6.15
N TYR A 119 -3.55 -10.79 -5.13
CA TYR A 119 -3.36 -11.18 -3.73
C TYR A 119 -4.66 -11.36 -2.93
N LEU A 120 -5.82 -10.96 -3.47
CA LEU A 120 -7.14 -11.04 -2.81
C LEU A 120 -8.21 -11.61 -3.75
#